data_AF-A0A7V5HH44-F1
#
_entry.id   AF-A0A7V5HH44-F1
#
_cell.length_a   1.000
_cell.length_b   1.000
_cell.length_c   1.000
_cell.angle_alpha   90.00
_cell.angle_beta   90.00
_cell.angle_gamma   90.00
#
_symmetry.space_group_name_H-M   'P 1'
#
loop_
_entity.id
_entity.type
_entity.pdbx_description
1 polymer ?
#
loop_
_entity_poly.entity_id
_entity_poly.type
_entity_poly.pdbx_seq_one_letter_code
_entity_poly.pdbx_strand_id
1 'polypeptide(L)' 'DFHPVLLRAIEELLAVPVIEEEIEVVPRVTSYLFRREDLEKLSDAQKHLLRMGPSNVEIIKTKLREFYEALKK' A
#
# COMPACT_ATOMS: atom_id res chain seq x y z
N ASP A 1 4.90 -15.60 16.48
CA ASP A 1 5.38 -14.41 17.20
C ASP A 1 4.85 -13.17 16.49
N PHE A 2 4.43 -12.17 17.24
CA PHE A 2 3.74 -10.98 16.73
C PHE A 2 4.71 -9.98 16.08
N HIS A 3 5.83 -9.68 16.72
CA HIS A 3 6.77 -8.65 16.21
C HIS A 3 7.35 -8.97 14.82
N PRO A 4 7.82 -10.20 14.54
CA PRO A 4 8.29 -10.55 13.19
C PRO A 4 7.19 -10.52 12.13
N VAL A 5 5.92 -10.71 12.52
CA VAL A 5 4.78 -10.58 11.61
C VAL A 5 4.49 -9.11 11.32
N LEU A 6 4.51 -8.26 12.35
CA LEU A 6 4.29 -6.83 12.21
C LEU A 6 5.35 -6.16 11.33
N LEU A 7 6.64 -6.48 11.52
CA LEU A 7 7.72 -5.93 10.71
C LEU A 7 7.56 -6.29 9.22
N ARG A 8 7.21 -7.55 8.92
CA ARG A 8 6.95 -7.99 7.54
C ARG A 8 5.74 -7.30 6.91
N ALA A 9 4.68 -7.07 7.68
CA ALA A 9 3.51 -6.34 7.20
C ALA A 9 3.84 -4.88 6.88
N ILE A 10 4.71 -4.24 7.69
CA ILE A 10 5.21 -2.89 7.41
C ILE A 10 6.02 -2.89 6.11
N GLU A 11 6.95 -3.84 5.93
CA GLU A 11 7.74 -3.97 4.70
C GLU A 11 6.86 -4.15 3.46
N GLU A 12 5.80 -4.97 3.55
CA GLU A 12 4.84 -5.17 2.47
C GLU A 12 4.17 -3.86 2.04
N LEU A 13 3.74 -3.03 2.99
CA LEU A 13 3.12 -1.73 2.69
C LEU A 13 4.13 -0.69 2.20
N LEU A 14 5.39 -0.75 2.65
CA LEU A 14 6.44 0.13 2.16
C LEU A 14 6.80 -0.14 0.69
N ALA A 15 6.49 -1.33 0.18
CA ALA A 15 6.68 -1.68 -1.23
C ALA A 15 5.64 -1.05 -2.18
N VAL A 16 4.57 -0.43 -1.68
CA VAL A 16 3.55 0.23 -2.52
C VAL A 16 4.17 1.41 -3.29
N PRO A 17 4.00 1.50 -4.62
CA PRO A 17 4.51 2.63 -5.39
C PRO A 17 3.72 3.90 -5.09
N VAL A 18 4.38 5.05 -5.22
CA VAL A 18 3.72 6.36 -5.21
C VAL A 18 3.48 6.73 -6.67
N ILE A 19 2.22 6.92 -7.03
CA ILE A 19 1.77 7.14 -8.41
C ILE A 19 1.05 8.48 -8.44
N GLU A 20 1.63 9.44 -9.15
CA GLU A 20 1.10 10.81 -9.27
C GLU A 20 0.09 10.93 -10.41
N GLU A 21 0.18 10.06 -11.43
CA GLU A 21 -0.79 10.02 -12.51
C GLU A 21 -2.15 9.44 -12.05
N GLU A 22 -3.21 9.80 -12.78
CA GLU A 22 -4.52 9.21 -12.57
C GLU A 22 -4.50 7.71 -12.87
N ILE A 23 -4.99 6.91 -11.93
CA ILE A 23 -5.05 5.46 -12.08
C ILE A 23 -6.43 5.08 -12.65
N GLU A 24 -6.43 4.56 -13.86
CA GLU A 24 -7.67 4.09 -14.50
C GLU A 24 -8.23 2.84 -13.82
N VAL A 25 -9.55 2.82 -13.64
CA VAL A 25 -10.29 1.70 -13.07
C VAL A 25 -11.40 1.22 -14.00
N VAL A 26 -11.70 -0.07 -13.95
CA VAL A 26 -12.80 -0.70 -14.69
C VAL A 26 -13.90 -1.17 -13.74
N PRO A 27 -15.20 -1.00 -14.10
CA PRO A 27 -16.30 -1.48 -13.28
C PRO A 27 -16.29 -3.01 -13.11
N ARG A 28 -16.62 -3.47 -11.91
CA ARG A 28 -16.95 -4.85 -11.54
C ARG A 28 -18.30 -4.85 -10.83
N VAL A 29 -18.98 -6.00 -10.78
CA VAL A 29 -20.34 -6.18 -10.24
C VAL A 29 -20.64 -5.39 -8.97
N THR A 30 -19.69 -5.32 -8.02
CA THR A 30 -19.85 -4.60 -6.75
C THR A 30 -18.79 -3.54 -6.47
N SER A 31 -17.79 -3.37 -7.34
CA SER A 31 -16.61 -2.55 -7.06
C SER A 31 -15.91 -2.09 -8.34
N TYR A 32 -14.73 -1.51 -8.20
CA TYR A 32 -13.83 -1.20 -9.30
C TYR A 32 -12.54 -2.02 -9.18
N LEU A 33 -11.97 -2.40 -10.32
CA LEU A 33 -10.64 -3.01 -10.43
C LEU A 33 -9.68 -2.02 -11.07
N PHE A 34 -8.41 -2.09 -10.74
CA PHE A 34 -7.40 -1.36 -11.49
C PHE A 34 -7.30 -1.95 -12.90
N ARG A 35 -7.28 -1.08 -13.93
CA ARG A 35 -7.09 -1.53 -15.31
C ARG A 35 -5.68 -2.10 -15.51
N ARG A 36 -4.71 -1.52 -14.81
CA ARG A 36 -3.32 -1.93 -14.75
C ARG A 36 -3.15 -3.23 -13.96
N GLU A 37 -2.72 -4.29 -14.66
CA GLU A 37 -2.59 -5.63 -14.08
C GLU A 37 -1.54 -5.70 -12.96
N ASP A 38 -0.47 -4.92 -13.06
CA ASP A 38 0.57 -4.78 -12.02
C ASP A 38 0.00 -4.24 -10.71
N LEU A 39 -0.94 -3.28 -10.80
CA LEU A 39 -1.61 -2.69 -9.63
C LEU A 39 -2.71 -3.60 -9.09
N GLU A 40 -3.43 -4.32 -9.96
CA GLU A 40 -4.50 -5.23 -9.52
C GLU A 40 -3.96 -6.46 -8.79
N LYS A 41 -2.75 -6.92 -9.15
CA LYS A 41 -2.05 -8.03 -8.50
C LYS A 41 -1.48 -7.70 -7.11
N LEU A 42 -1.46 -6.43 -6.72
CA LEU A 42 -1.07 -6.03 -5.37
C LEU A 42 -2.01 -6.67 -4.33
N SER A 43 -1.50 -6.86 -3.11
CA SER A 43 -2.31 -7.37 -2.01
C SER A 43 -3.45 -6.39 -1.67
N ASP A 44 -4.49 -6.88 -1.00
CA ASP A 44 -5.63 -6.03 -0.65
C ASP A 44 -5.23 -4.83 0.22
N ALA A 45 -4.24 -5.00 1.10
CA ALA A 45 -3.70 -3.93 1.93
C ALA A 45 -2.91 -2.90 1.09
N GLN A 46 -2.09 -3.38 0.15
CA GLN A 46 -1.35 -2.53 -0.78
C GLN A 46 -2.29 -1.73 -1.69
N LYS A 47 -3.34 -2.37 -2.24
CA LYS A 47 -4.39 -1.70 -3.02
C LYS A 47 -5.15 -0.67 -2.20
N HIS A 48 -5.42 -0.96 -0.93
CA HIS A 48 -6.07 0.01 -0.03
C HIS A 48 -5.21 1.25 0.18
N LEU A 49 -3.91 1.08 0.46
CA LEU A 49 -2.97 2.19 0.59
C LEU A 49 -2.88 3.01 -0.71
N LEU A 50 -2.75 2.34 -1.86
CA LEU A 50 -2.69 3.00 -3.17
C LEU A 50 -3.94 3.87 -3.45
N ARG A 51 -5.13 3.40 -3.04
CA ARG A 51 -6.41 4.14 -3.20
C ARG A 51 -6.49 5.42 -2.36
N MET A 52 -5.59 5.64 -1.41
CA MET A 52 -5.56 6.88 -0.63
C MET A 52 -4.94 8.05 -1.41
N GLY A 53 -4.32 7.78 -2.56
CA GLY A 53 -3.67 8.78 -3.41
C GLY A 53 -2.22 9.11 -2.98
N PRO A 54 -1.41 9.68 -3.89
CA PRO A 54 0.04 9.79 -3.73
C PRO A 54 0.45 10.53 -2.45
N SER A 55 -0.22 11.64 -2.14
CA SER A 55 0.04 12.42 -0.92
C SER A 55 -0.13 11.59 0.36
N ASN A 56 -1.22 10.83 0.47
CA ASN A 56 -1.46 9.99 1.65
C ASN A 56 -0.52 8.78 1.68
N VAL A 57 -0.20 8.18 0.53
CA VAL A 57 0.78 7.09 0.44
C VAL A 57 2.11 7.56 1.02
N GLU A 58 2.60 8.74 0.66
CA GLU A 58 3.86 9.28 1.20
C GLU A 58 3.82 9.53 2.71
N ILE A 59 2.74 10.15 3.20
CA ILE A 59 2.55 10.42 4.63
C ILE A 59 2.54 9.10 5.43
N ILE A 60 1.79 8.11 4.96
CA ILE A 60 1.66 6.82 5.64
C ILE A 60 2.97 6.05 5.58
N LYS A 61 3.64 5.97 4.42
CA LYS A 61 4.94 5.31 4.28
C LYS A 61 5.99 5.95 5.20
N THR A 62 5.98 7.26 5.35
CA THR A 62 6.86 7.95 6.30
C THR A 62 6.62 7.48 7.73
N LYS A 63 5.36 7.42 8.19
CA LYS A 63 5.03 6.92 9.53
C LYS A 63 5.35 5.44 9.71
N LEU A 64 5.14 4.63 8.69
CA LEU A 64 5.51 3.21 8.69
C LEU A 64 7.02 3.00 8.86
N ARG A 65 7.86 3.83 8.22
CA ARG A 65 9.32 3.81 8.44
C ARG A 65 9.69 4.18 9.87
N GLU A 66 9.08 5.21 10.44
CA GLU A 66 9.28 5.59 11.85
C GLU A 66 8.96 4.42 12.79
N PHE A 67 7.84 3.73 12.57
CA PHE A 67 7.47 2.56 13.37
C PHE A 67 8.42 1.38 13.17
N TYR A 68 8.84 1.10 11.94
CA TYR A 68 9.80 0.04 11.65
C TYR A 68 11.11 0.23 12.42
N GLU A 69 11.68 1.44 12.39
CA GLU A 69 12.91 1.76 13.11
C GLU A 69 12.75 1.71 14.64
N ALA A 70 11.57 2.07 15.15
CA ALA A 70 11.27 1.99 16.58
C ALA A 70 11.12 0.54 17.07
N LEU A 71 10.60 -0.35 16.23
CA LEU A 71 10.32 -1.76 16.57
C LEU A 71 11.50 -2.71 16.31
N LYS A 72 12.49 -2.29 15.53
CA LYS A 72 13.72 -3.07 15.27
C LYS A 72 14.72 -3.03 16.44
N LYS A 73 14.61 -2.03 17.30
CA LYS A 73 15.43 -1.85 18.51
C LYS A 73 14.96 -2.77 19.63
#